data_AF-A0AA39T523-F1
#
_entry.id   AF-A0AA39T523-F1
#
_cell.length_a   1.000
_cell.length_b   1.000
_cell.length_c   1.000
_cell.angle_alpha   90.00
_cell.angle_beta   90.00
_cell.angle_gamma   90.00
#
_symmetry.space_group_name_H-M   'P 1'
#
loop_
_entity.id
_entity.type
_entity.pdbx_description
1 polymer ?
#
loop_
_entity_poly.entity_id
_entity_poly.type
_entity_poly.pdbx_seq_one_letter_code
_entity_poly.pdbx_strand_id
1 'polypeptide(L)'
;MEEAIPSLSSGVIGSRFVSQDDIESAKSKREEQWKAAYARLGQEPPPQQVEDSYDGRSLAEKLAANKIAKQEEYEEKTKLANQFRALEEDEIMFLDSIREKEMEEERQRKQLDGEEVKNFKEAVAARTSASNPPPISTKPVAAPPTLQATAPKKDVKKGLKGVIVKKKGKPAPIAKPPPAKEVLANDRKREPPTGEDVSQNSQEPQSKRRRVSES
;
A
#
# COMPACT_ATOMS: atom_id res chain seq x y z
N MET A 1 -3.68 36.88 -10.49
CA MET A 1 -2.86 38.07 -10.20
C MET A 1 -1.44 37.55 -10.07
N GLU A 2 -0.67 37.62 -11.15
CA GLU A 2 0.70 37.10 -11.19
C GLU A 2 1.60 38.07 -10.43
N GLU A 3 2.18 37.63 -9.31
CA GLU A 3 3.11 38.44 -8.54
C GLU A 3 4.45 38.54 -9.26
N ALA A 4 4.68 39.69 -9.90
CA ALA A 4 5.92 40.01 -10.58
C ALA A 4 7.08 40.04 -9.57
N ILE A 5 8.07 39.18 -9.78
CA ILE A 5 9.30 39.13 -8.98
C ILE A 5 9.98 40.51 -9.07
N PRO A 6 10.26 41.21 -7.94
CA PRO A 6 10.83 42.55 -7.99
C PRO A 6 12.20 42.53 -8.67
N SER A 7 12.31 43.20 -9.83
CA SER A 7 13.58 43.35 -10.57
C SER A 7 14.56 44.21 -9.76
N LEU A 8 15.74 43.67 -9.48
CA LEU A 8 16.79 44.28 -8.66
C LEU A 8 17.53 45.44 -9.36
N SER A 9 17.23 45.73 -10.63
CA SER A 9 18.04 46.61 -11.48
C SER A 9 17.55 48.06 -11.59
N SER A 10 16.32 48.41 -11.16
CA SER A 10 15.68 49.68 -11.56
C SER A 10 15.26 50.61 -10.41
N GLY A 11 15.73 50.40 -9.18
CA GLY A 11 15.32 51.18 -8.00
C GLY A 11 16.47 51.89 -7.30
N VAL A 12 16.20 53.05 -6.70
CA VAL A 12 17.11 53.76 -5.80
C VAL A 12 17.50 52.82 -4.65
N ILE A 13 18.77 52.43 -4.65
CA ILE A 13 19.38 51.39 -3.82
C ILE A 13 19.09 51.63 -2.32
N GLY A 14 19.05 52.90 -1.87
CA GLY A 14 18.82 53.27 -0.46
C GLY A 14 17.48 52.85 0.15
N SER A 15 16.43 52.66 -0.66
CA SER A 15 15.11 52.19 -0.14
C SER A 15 15.07 50.67 0.09
N ARG A 16 16.10 49.92 -0.34
CA ARG A 16 16.18 48.46 -0.21
C ARG A 16 16.98 48.03 1.04
N PHE A 17 17.73 48.95 1.63
CA PHE A 17 18.47 48.70 2.87
C PHE A 17 17.60 49.09 4.05
N VAL A 18 17.47 48.16 4.99
CA VAL A 18 16.80 48.36 6.26
C VAL A 18 17.91 48.53 7.30
N SER A 19 17.79 49.51 8.20
CA SER A 19 18.78 49.68 9.24
C SER A 19 18.74 48.51 10.22
N GLN A 20 19.85 48.26 10.91
CA GLN A 20 19.91 47.24 11.95
C GLN A 20 18.84 47.49 13.02
N ASP A 21 18.65 48.74 13.43
CA ASP A 21 17.66 49.16 14.42
C ASP A 21 16.21 48.88 13.97
N ASP A 22 15.91 49.09 12.69
CA ASP A 22 14.60 48.78 12.11
C ASP A 22 14.33 47.26 12.14
N ILE A 23 15.34 46.44 11.86
CA ILE A 23 15.25 44.97 11.94
C ILE A 23 15.02 44.52 13.39
N GLU A 24 15.79 45.07 14.33
CA GLU A 24 15.69 44.74 15.76
C GLU A 24 14.33 45.14 16.34
N SER A 25 13.85 46.35 16.03
CA SER A 25 12.53 46.81 16.48
C SER A 25 11.39 45.98 15.87
N ALA A 26 11.51 45.55 14.60
CA ALA A 26 10.55 44.66 13.97
C ALA A 26 10.55 43.25 14.60
N LYS A 27 11.72 42.73 14.96
CA LYS A 27 11.86 41.46 15.70
C LYS A 27 11.22 41.56 17.09
N SER A 28 11.52 42.60 17.87
CA SER A 28 10.94 42.79 19.22
C SER A 28 9.41 42.88 19.17
N LYS A 29 8.85 43.69 18.27
CA LYS A 29 7.38 43.79 18.09
C LYS A 29 6.75 42.44 17.75
N ARG A 30 7.41 41.65 16.89
CA ARG A 30 6.95 40.31 16.53
C ARG A 30 7.00 39.36 17.72
N GLU A 31 8.08 39.39 18.49
CA GLU A 31 8.23 38.58 19.70
C GLU A 31 7.20 38.95 20.78
N GLU A 32 6.94 40.24 20.98
CA GLU A 32 5.91 40.73 21.91
C GLU A 32 4.51 40.26 21.49
N GLN A 33 4.17 40.38 20.21
CA GLN A 33 2.90 39.88 19.68
C GLN A 33 2.79 38.36 19.82
N TRP A 34 3.88 37.63 19.58
CA TRP A 34 3.94 36.19 19.76
C TRP A 34 3.72 35.80 21.23
N LYS A 35 4.48 36.40 22.15
CA LYS A 35 4.34 36.21 23.60
C LYS A 35 2.91 36.53 24.05
N ALA A 36 2.32 37.63 23.57
CA ALA A 36 0.94 38.00 23.89
C ALA A 36 -0.09 36.99 23.35
N ALA A 37 0.11 36.44 22.15
CA ALA A 37 -0.76 35.42 21.58
C ALA A 37 -0.73 34.12 22.38
N TYR A 38 0.46 33.69 22.82
CA TYR A 38 0.63 32.51 23.67
C TYR A 38 0.07 32.72 25.08
N ALA A 39 0.31 33.90 25.67
CA ALA A 39 -0.28 34.28 26.96
C ALA A 39 -1.82 34.27 26.91
N ARG A 40 -2.42 34.74 25.80
CA ARG A 40 -3.88 34.65 25.58
C ARG A 40 -4.37 33.20 25.47
N LEU A 41 -3.57 32.31 24.90
CA LEU A 41 -3.87 30.88 24.81
C LEU A 41 -3.66 30.13 26.14
N GLY A 42 -3.05 30.78 27.14
CA GLY A 42 -2.72 30.18 28.43
C GLY A 42 -1.57 29.16 28.35
N GLN A 43 -0.75 29.24 27.30
CA GLN A 43 0.41 28.38 27.08
C GLN A 43 1.69 29.20 27.13
N GLU A 44 2.76 28.62 27.66
CA GLU A 44 4.08 29.26 27.61
C GLU A 44 4.58 29.25 26.16
N PRO A 45 5.12 30.38 25.65
CA PRO A 45 5.80 30.39 24.36
C PRO A 45 6.90 29.32 24.34
N PRO A 46 6.99 28.50 23.27
CA PRO A 46 8.08 27.56 23.12
C PRO A 46 9.43 28.27 23.27
N PRO A 47 10.44 27.63 23.89
CA PRO A 47 11.75 28.23 24.07
C PRO A 47 12.28 28.70 22.73
N GLN A 48 12.77 29.94 22.71
CA GLN A 48 13.30 30.56 21.50
C GLN A 48 14.45 29.68 21.00
N GLN A 49 14.39 29.30 19.73
CA GLN A 49 15.43 28.49 19.11
C GLN A 49 16.75 29.25 19.26
N VAL A 50 17.64 28.70 20.09
CA VAL A 50 18.98 29.24 20.29
C VAL A 50 19.65 29.20 18.93
N GLU A 51 20.13 30.34 18.43
CA GLU A 51 20.90 30.35 17.20
C GLU A 51 22.09 29.42 17.39
N ASP A 52 22.20 28.41 16.51
CA ASP A 52 23.24 27.40 16.62
C ASP A 52 24.59 28.10 16.71
N SER A 53 25.32 27.81 17.80
CA SER A 53 26.66 28.37 18.03
C SER A 53 27.50 28.21 16.77
N TYR A 54 28.19 29.28 16.36
CA TYR A 54 28.94 29.33 15.11
C TYR A 54 29.81 28.09 14.92
N ASP A 55 29.34 27.18 14.08
CA ASP A 55 30.02 25.94 13.78
C ASP A 55 31.17 26.25 12.81
N GLY A 56 32.41 26.02 13.25
CA GLY A 56 33.64 26.25 12.50
C GLY A 56 33.83 25.36 11.27
N ARG A 57 32.93 24.40 11.03
CA ARG A 57 32.89 23.63 9.79
C ARG A 57 32.54 24.51 8.60
N SER A 58 33.14 24.17 7.46
CA SER A 58 32.85 24.84 6.19
C SER A 58 31.37 24.64 5.81
N LEU A 59 30.79 25.61 5.11
CA LEU A 59 29.43 25.48 4.57
C LEU A 59 29.28 24.22 3.71
N ALA A 60 30.33 23.83 2.99
CA ALA A 60 30.34 22.61 2.18
C ALA A 60 30.12 21.35 3.04
N GLU A 61 30.78 21.28 4.19
CA GLU A 61 30.66 20.16 5.14
C GLU A 61 29.27 20.13 5.76
N LYS A 62 28.71 21.30 6.11
CA LYS A 62 27.33 21.42 6.60
C LYS A 62 26.32 20.94 5.57
N LEU A 63 26.48 21.32 4.30
CA LEU A 63 25.59 20.88 3.22
C LEU A 63 25.73 19.38 2.93
N ALA A 64 26.95 18.84 3.00
CA ALA A 64 27.19 17.41 2.87
C ALA A 64 26.51 16.63 4.00
N ALA A 65 26.69 17.05 5.25
CA ALA A 65 26.03 16.43 6.41
C ALA A 65 24.50 16.46 6.28
N ASN A 66 23.92 17.58 5.84
CA ASN A 66 22.47 17.67 5.61
C ASN A 66 21.98 16.73 4.49
N LYS A 67 22.77 16.54 3.43
CA LYS A 67 22.43 15.60 2.36
C LYS A 67 22.51 14.16 2.85
N ILE A 68 23.56 13.82 3.60
CA ILE A 68 23.76 12.49 4.17
C ILE A 68 22.64 12.18 5.16
N ALA A 69 22.33 13.09 6.08
CA ALA A 69 21.25 12.90 7.05
C ALA A 69 19.90 12.66 6.38
N LYS A 70 19.57 13.44 5.33
CA LYS A 70 18.34 13.22 4.56
C LYS A 70 18.34 11.89 3.81
N GLN A 71 19.48 11.51 3.27
CA GLN A 71 19.63 10.25 2.54
C GLN A 71 19.51 9.07 3.50
N GLU A 72 20.16 9.12 4.65
CA GLU A 72 20.07 8.10 5.71
C GLU A 72 18.64 7.97 6.23
N GLU A 73 17.96 9.08 6.53
CA GLU A 73 16.54 9.05 6.95
C GLU A 73 15.65 8.41 5.87
N TYR A 74 15.90 8.72 4.59
CA TYR A 74 15.15 8.14 3.49
C TYR A 74 15.44 6.65 3.34
N GLU A 75 16.71 6.26 3.42
CA GLU A 75 17.14 4.87 3.38
C GLU A 75 16.55 4.09 4.54
N GLU A 76 16.59 4.59 5.78
CA GLU A 76 16.01 3.96 6.96
C GLU A 76 14.50 3.73 6.84
N LYS A 77 13.76 4.72 6.34
CA LYS A 77 12.31 4.60 6.10
C LYS A 77 11.99 3.58 5.00
N THR A 78 12.84 3.53 3.98
CA THR A 78 12.66 2.63 2.82
C THR A 78 13.21 1.23 3.11
N LYS A 79 14.10 1.09 4.10
CA LYS A 79 14.74 -0.16 4.47
C LYS A 79 13.70 -1.12 5.02
N LEU A 80 13.46 -2.21 4.28
CA LEU A 80 12.54 -3.28 4.66
C LEU A 80 12.89 -3.91 6.02
N ALA A 81 14.16 -3.87 6.42
CA ALA A 81 14.59 -4.39 7.71
C ALA A 81 13.93 -3.67 8.91
N ASN A 82 13.54 -2.40 8.75
CA ASN A 82 12.83 -1.65 9.79
C ASN A 82 11.31 -1.88 9.73
N GLN A 83 10.78 -2.38 8.60
CA GLN A 83 9.35 -2.60 8.42
C GLN A 83 8.90 -3.95 8.98
N PHE A 84 9.79 -4.95 8.99
CA PHE A 84 9.48 -6.29 9.44
C PHE A 84 10.32 -6.66 10.65
N ARG A 85 9.64 -6.98 11.76
CA ARG A 85 10.23 -7.64 12.92
C ARG A 85 9.66 -9.05 13.05
N ALA A 86 10.35 -9.93 13.79
CA ALA A 86 9.77 -11.20 14.19
C ALA A 86 8.55 -10.95 15.10
N LEU A 87 7.55 -11.84 14.99
CA LEU A 87 6.42 -11.84 15.92
C LEU A 87 6.89 -12.30 17.30
N GLU A 88 6.37 -11.67 18.33
CA GLU A 88 6.59 -12.08 19.73
C GLU A 88 5.76 -13.34 20.05
N GLU A 89 6.14 -14.09 21.09
CA GLU A 89 5.47 -15.35 21.44
C GLU A 89 3.97 -15.15 21.74
N ASP A 90 3.63 -14.08 22.45
CA ASP A 90 2.24 -13.71 22.75
C ASP A 90 1.45 -13.32 21.49
N GLU A 91 2.10 -12.68 20.51
CA GLU A 91 1.47 -12.31 19.23
C GLU A 91 1.14 -13.56 18.39
N ILE A 92 2.04 -14.55 18.40
CA ILE A 92 1.82 -15.84 17.73
C ILE A 92 0.64 -16.57 18.38
N MET A 93 0.61 -16.64 19.71
CA MET A 93 -0.51 -17.24 20.46
C MET A 93 -1.84 -16.54 20.20
N PHE A 94 -1.83 -15.22 20.09
CA PHE A 94 -3.02 -14.47 19.71
C PHE A 94 -3.53 -14.86 18.31
N LEU A 95 -2.65 -14.93 17.30
CA LEU A 95 -3.04 -15.32 15.94
C LEU A 95 -3.56 -16.76 15.88
N ASP A 96 -2.95 -17.68 16.63
CA ASP A 96 -3.42 -19.05 16.74
C ASP A 96 -4.80 -19.12 17.41
N SER A 97 -5.05 -18.32 18.44
CA SER A 97 -6.37 -18.23 19.10
C SER A 97 -7.46 -17.71 18.17
N ILE A 98 -7.15 -16.73 17.30
CA ILE A 98 -8.09 -16.25 16.28
C ILE A 98 -8.39 -17.38 15.29
N ARG A 99 -7.36 -18.06 14.81
CA ARG A 99 -7.52 -19.16 13.87
C ARG A 99 -8.36 -20.29 14.45
N GLU A 100 -8.11 -20.64 15.71
CA GLU A 100 -8.90 -21.65 16.43
C GLU A 100 -10.36 -21.22 16.54
N LYS A 101 -10.62 -19.96 16.88
CA LYS A 101 -11.97 -19.42 16.96
C LYS A 101 -12.71 -19.45 15.63
N GLU A 102 -12.05 -19.06 14.53
CA GLU A 102 -12.63 -19.12 13.18
C GLU A 102 -12.95 -20.56 12.77
N MET A 103 -12.03 -21.49 13.04
CA MET A 103 -12.26 -22.92 12.77
C MET A 103 -13.41 -23.46 13.61
N GLU A 104 -13.52 -23.07 14.88
CA GLU A 104 -14.60 -23.50 15.76
C GLU A 104 -15.95 -22.97 15.27
N GLU A 105 -16.04 -21.69 14.87
CA GLU A 105 -17.25 -21.11 14.31
C GLU A 105 -17.67 -21.81 13.00
N GLU A 106 -16.72 -22.06 12.09
CA GLU A 106 -16.99 -22.82 10.87
C GLU A 106 -17.43 -24.26 11.18
N ARG A 107 -16.79 -24.90 12.17
CA ARG A 107 -17.12 -26.26 12.62
C ARG A 107 -18.53 -26.31 13.19
N GLN A 108 -18.92 -25.33 14.01
CA GLN A 108 -20.27 -25.22 14.57
C GLN A 108 -21.30 -24.99 13.46
N ARG A 109 -21.03 -24.07 12.54
CA ARG A 109 -21.89 -23.82 11.39
C ARG A 109 -22.11 -25.08 10.55
N LYS A 110 -21.03 -25.80 10.25
CA LYS A 110 -21.10 -27.07 9.49
C LYS A 110 -21.84 -28.17 10.24
N GLN A 111 -21.74 -28.21 11.57
CA GLN A 111 -22.52 -29.15 12.39
C GLN A 111 -24.01 -28.85 12.31
N LEU A 112 -24.41 -27.59 12.52
CA LEU A 112 -25.81 -27.15 12.43
C LEU A 112 -26.39 -27.41 11.04
N ASP A 113 -25.69 -26.99 9.98
CA ASP A 113 -26.09 -27.24 8.59
C ASP A 113 -26.23 -28.76 8.33
N GLY A 114 -25.32 -29.56 8.90
CA GLY A 114 -25.34 -31.02 8.79
C GLY A 114 -26.53 -31.67 9.51
N GLU A 115 -26.91 -31.17 10.68
CA GLU A 115 -28.07 -31.62 11.45
C GLU A 115 -29.38 -31.27 10.73
N GLU A 116 -29.51 -30.04 10.21
CA GLU A 116 -30.67 -29.63 9.42
C GLU A 116 -30.87 -30.52 8.19
N VAL A 117 -29.78 -30.81 7.46
CA VAL A 117 -29.83 -31.70 6.29
C VAL A 117 -30.19 -33.14 6.68
N LYS A 118 -29.69 -33.65 7.81
CA LYS A 118 -30.04 -34.99 8.32
C LYS A 118 -31.53 -35.05 8.68
N ASN A 119 -32.02 -34.09 9.45
CA ASN A 119 -33.43 -34.01 9.87
C ASN A 119 -34.36 -33.92 8.65
N PHE A 120 -33.98 -33.14 7.63
CA PHE A 120 -34.75 -33.07 6.38
C PHE A 120 -34.79 -34.43 5.66
N LYS A 121 -33.65 -35.13 5.54
CA LYS A 121 -33.59 -36.47 4.93
C LYS A 121 -34.46 -37.47 5.67
N GLU A 122 -34.43 -37.44 7.00
CA GLU A 122 -35.25 -38.30 7.85
C GLU A 122 -36.75 -37.99 7.69
N ALA A 123 -37.14 -36.71 7.69
CA ALA A 123 -38.52 -36.30 7.48
C ALA A 123 -39.06 -36.67 6.09
N VAL A 124 -38.23 -36.52 5.04
CA VAL A 124 -38.58 -36.96 3.67
C VAL A 124 -38.73 -38.48 3.63
N ALA A 125 -37.78 -39.23 4.21
CA ALA A 125 -37.84 -40.67 4.27
C ALA A 125 -39.11 -41.15 5.01
N ALA A 126 -39.41 -40.59 6.18
CA ALA A 126 -40.61 -40.88 6.96
C ALA A 126 -41.90 -40.56 6.18
N ARG A 127 -41.93 -39.44 5.46
CA ARG A 127 -43.06 -39.09 4.58
C ARG A 127 -43.23 -40.08 3.44
N THR A 128 -42.14 -40.51 2.80
CA THR A 128 -42.19 -41.51 1.72
C THR A 128 -42.57 -42.89 2.22
N SER A 129 -42.14 -43.30 3.42
CA SER A 129 -42.52 -44.59 4.01
C SER A 129 -43.95 -44.59 4.54
N ALA A 130 -44.44 -43.46 5.07
CA ALA A 130 -45.84 -43.31 5.48
C ALA A 130 -46.78 -43.22 4.27
N SER A 131 -46.32 -42.63 3.16
CA SER A 131 -47.01 -42.64 1.86
C SER A 131 -46.63 -43.88 1.05
N ASN A 132 -47.01 -45.06 1.53
CA ASN A 132 -47.05 -46.28 0.72
C ASN A 132 -48.49 -46.45 0.19
N PRO A 133 -48.89 -45.83 -0.95
CA PRO A 133 -50.13 -46.20 -1.61
C PRO A 133 -49.98 -47.65 -2.11
N PRO A 134 -51.03 -48.49 -2.06
CA PRO A 134 -50.96 -49.86 -2.58
C PRO A 134 -50.51 -49.83 -4.05
N PRO A 135 -49.82 -50.87 -4.54
CA PRO A 135 -49.36 -50.91 -5.92
C PRO A 135 -50.57 -50.96 -6.84
N ILE A 136 -50.97 -49.81 -7.37
CA ILE A 136 -51.96 -49.75 -8.45
C ILE A 136 -51.24 -50.28 -9.69
N SER A 137 -51.51 -51.55 -9.96
CA SER A 137 -51.17 -52.26 -11.18
C SER A 137 -51.87 -51.58 -12.36
N THR A 138 -51.19 -50.60 -12.97
CA THR A 138 -51.65 -50.01 -14.24
C THR A 138 -51.20 -50.91 -15.39
N LYS A 139 -52.15 -51.69 -15.92
CA LYS A 139 -52.02 -52.40 -17.20
C LYS A 139 -51.76 -51.39 -18.35
N PRO A 140 -50.97 -51.74 -19.38
CA PRO A 140 -50.78 -50.87 -20.52
C PRO A 140 -51.93 -51.07 -21.51
N VAL A 141 -52.61 -50.00 -21.92
CA VAL A 141 -53.43 -49.99 -23.12
C VAL A 141 -52.86 -48.97 -24.10
N ALA A 142 -52.81 -49.44 -25.34
CA ALA A 142 -52.17 -48.92 -26.54
C ALA A 142 -52.37 -47.42 -26.86
N ALA A 143 -51.34 -46.88 -27.51
CA ALA A 143 -51.30 -45.63 -28.31
C ALA A 143 -52.22 -45.73 -29.57
N PRO A 144 -52.39 -44.71 -30.46
CA PRO A 144 -51.52 -43.52 -30.75
C PRO A 144 -52.31 -42.24 -31.26
N PRO A 145 -51.77 -41.27 -32.05
CA PRO A 145 -50.44 -40.61 -32.11
C PRO A 145 -50.49 -39.05 -32.10
N THR A 146 -49.29 -38.42 -32.18
CA THR A 146 -48.96 -37.07 -32.72
C THR A 146 -49.20 -35.87 -31.76
N LEU A 147 -48.30 -34.92 -31.48
CA LEU A 147 -47.30 -34.20 -32.31
C LEU A 147 -46.07 -33.78 -31.48
N GLN A 148 -44.98 -33.56 -32.19
CA GLN A 148 -43.68 -33.09 -31.74
C GLN A 148 -43.72 -31.62 -31.28
N ALA A 149 -43.06 -31.30 -30.17
CA ALA A 149 -42.49 -29.97 -29.93
C ALA A 149 -41.38 -30.05 -28.86
N THR A 150 -40.13 -29.89 -29.29
CA THR A 150 -38.96 -29.77 -28.41
C THR A 150 -38.81 -28.32 -27.95
N ALA A 151 -38.77 -28.07 -26.64
CA ALA A 151 -38.34 -26.79 -26.07
C ALA A 151 -37.06 -26.98 -25.23
N PRO A 152 -36.00 -26.16 -25.42
CA PRO A 152 -34.71 -26.36 -24.76
C PRO A 152 -34.70 -25.82 -23.32
N LYS A 153 -34.11 -26.60 -22.41
CA LYS A 153 -33.83 -26.19 -21.03
C LYS A 153 -32.73 -25.11 -21.05
N LYS A 154 -33.03 -23.91 -20.53
CA LYS A 154 -32.04 -22.86 -20.29
C LYS A 154 -31.26 -23.15 -19.00
N ASP A 155 -29.95 -23.31 -19.11
CA ASP A 155 -29.03 -23.45 -17.99
C ASP A 155 -28.93 -22.15 -17.18
N VAL A 156 -29.40 -22.19 -15.93
CA VAL A 156 -29.34 -21.08 -14.94
C VAL A 156 -27.92 -20.87 -14.36
N LYS A 157 -26.92 -21.64 -14.83
CA LYS A 157 -25.57 -21.67 -14.24
C LYS A 157 -24.59 -20.58 -14.73
N LYS A 158 -25.05 -19.53 -15.42
CA LYS A 158 -24.18 -18.43 -15.89
C LYS A 158 -24.52 -17.05 -15.33
N GLY A 159 -25.40 -16.95 -14.32
CA GLY A 159 -25.86 -15.67 -13.78
C GLY A 159 -25.00 -15.03 -12.68
N LEU A 160 -24.06 -15.78 -12.07
CA LEU A 160 -23.26 -15.27 -10.95
C LEU A 160 -21.81 -14.98 -11.37
N LYS A 161 -21.63 -14.02 -12.29
CA LYS A 161 -20.33 -13.35 -12.48
C LYS A 161 -20.44 -11.97 -11.86
N GLY A 162 -19.67 -11.79 -10.79
CA GLY A 162 -19.87 -10.79 -9.75
C GLY A 162 -19.79 -9.33 -10.17
N VAL A 163 -20.28 -8.49 -9.26
CA VAL A 163 -20.22 -7.03 -9.32
C VAL A 163 -18.76 -6.58 -9.16
N ILE A 164 -18.17 -6.04 -10.24
CA ILE A 164 -16.90 -5.31 -10.18
C ILE A 164 -17.23 -3.87 -9.77
N VAL A 165 -16.87 -3.50 -8.53
CA VAL A 165 -16.90 -2.09 -8.10
C VAL A 165 -15.68 -1.38 -8.70
N LYS A 166 -15.93 -0.49 -9.66
CA LYS A 166 -14.91 0.38 -10.24
C LYS A 166 -14.58 1.51 -9.25
N LYS A 167 -13.46 1.38 -8.52
CA LYS A 167 -12.93 2.42 -7.63
C LYS A 167 -12.60 3.66 -8.47
N LYS A 168 -13.22 4.81 -8.12
CA LYS A 168 -12.95 6.13 -8.69
C LYS A 168 -11.45 6.45 -8.58
N GLY A 169 -10.84 6.79 -9.71
CA GLY A 169 -9.49 7.35 -9.77
C GLY A 169 -9.43 8.71 -9.09
N LYS A 170 -8.48 8.87 -8.18
CA LYS A 170 -8.04 10.16 -7.64
C LYS A 170 -7.14 10.83 -8.70
N PRO A 171 -7.26 12.14 -8.95
CA PRO A 171 -6.53 12.81 -10.03
C PRO A 171 -5.01 12.82 -9.78
N ALA A 172 -4.26 12.58 -10.86
CA ALA A 172 -2.80 12.65 -10.89
C ALA A 172 -2.29 14.08 -10.65
N PRO A 173 -1.11 14.24 -10.02
CA PRO A 173 -0.47 15.54 -9.88
C PRO A 173 0.09 16.01 -11.23
N ILE A 174 -0.11 17.31 -11.48
CA ILE A 174 0.31 18.07 -12.66
C ILE A 174 1.82 17.96 -12.87
N ALA A 175 2.20 17.45 -14.04
CA ALA A 175 3.57 17.48 -14.54
C ALA A 175 3.98 18.93 -14.90
N LYS A 176 5.13 19.36 -14.38
CA LYS A 176 5.86 20.55 -14.86
C LYS A 176 6.83 20.12 -15.98
N PRO A 177 7.08 20.98 -16.99
CA PRO A 177 7.91 20.64 -18.16
C PRO A 177 9.42 20.57 -17.84
N PRO A 178 10.22 19.82 -18.63
CA PRO A 178 11.65 19.65 -18.37
C PRO A 178 12.47 20.86 -18.85
N PRO A 179 13.59 21.22 -18.16
CA PRO A 179 14.53 22.19 -18.70
C PRO A 179 15.47 21.52 -19.73
N ALA A 180 15.65 22.21 -20.86
CA ALA A 180 16.63 21.90 -21.87
C ALA A 180 18.05 21.91 -21.28
N LYS A 181 18.82 20.85 -21.57
CA LYS A 181 20.29 20.88 -21.52
C LYS A 181 20.82 20.33 -22.82
N GLU A 182 21.60 21.18 -23.48
CA GLU A 182 22.41 20.91 -24.65
C GLU A 182 23.31 19.70 -24.43
N VAL A 183 23.30 18.78 -25.39
CA VAL A 183 24.29 17.71 -25.54
C VAL A 183 25.27 18.15 -26.61
N LEU A 184 26.44 18.63 -26.17
CA LEU A 184 27.62 18.72 -27.02
C LEU A 184 28.27 17.33 -27.03
N ALA A 185 28.15 16.66 -28.17
CA ALA A 185 28.89 15.47 -28.50
C ALA A 185 30.40 15.78 -28.53
N ASN A 186 31.21 14.91 -27.94
CA ASN A 186 32.54 14.68 -28.47
C ASN A 186 32.94 13.21 -28.30
N ASP A 187 32.94 12.55 -29.45
CA ASP A 187 33.41 11.22 -29.74
C ASP A 187 34.94 11.26 -29.84
N ARG A 188 35.66 10.46 -29.04
CA ARG A 188 37.03 10.02 -29.38
C ARG A 188 37.26 8.60 -28.90
N LYS A 189 37.24 7.67 -29.85
CA LYS A 189 37.83 6.34 -29.80
C LYS A 189 39.27 6.33 -29.27
N ARG A 190 39.60 5.37 -28.40
CA ARG A 190 40.85 4.57 -28.49
C ARG A 190 40.72 3.25 -27.73
N GLU A 191 41.06 2.18 -28.44
CA GLU A 191 41.13 0.76 -28.08
C GLU A 191 42.25 0.42 -27.04
N PRO A 192 42.28 -0.81 -26.47
CA PRO A 192 43.00 -1.20 -25.25
C PRO A 192 44.44 -1.72 -25.54
N PRO A 193 45.27 -2.08 -24.53
CA PRO A 193 45.35 -3.51 -24.12
C PRO A 193 45.87 -3.82 -22.68
N THR A 194 45.68 -5.10 -22.29
CA THR A 194 46.50 -5.98 -21.37
C THR A 194 46.81 -5.53 -19.93
N GLY A 195 46.72 -6.34 -18.88
CA GLY A 195 46.47 -7.78 -18.74
C GLY A 195 46.82 -8.22 -17.30
N GLU A 196 46.25 -9.36 -16.88
CA GLU A 196 46.74 -10.35 -15.87
C GLU A 196 46.86 -9.88 -14.40
N ASP A 197 46.52 -10.63 -13.33
CA ASP A 197 46.08 -12.01 -13.07
C ASP A 197 45.52 -12.05 -11.62
N VAL A 198 44.99 -13.20 -11.23
CA VAL A 198 44.74 -13.75 -9.89
C VAL A 198 43.26 -14.07 -9.60
N SER A 199 42.88 -15.23 -10.14
CA SER A 199 42.11 -16.31 -9.51
C SER A 199 41.67 -16.09 -8.06
N GLN A 200 40.39 -16.36 -7.78
CA GLN A 200 40.01 -17.49 -6.92
C GLN A 200 38.55 -17.92 -7.11
N ASN A 201 38.44 -19.12 -7.67
CA ASN A 201 37.37 -20.10 -7.62
C ASN A 201 36.63 -20.15 -6.27
N SER A 202 35.30 -20.17 -6.28
CA SER A 202 34.49 -20.91 -5.29
C SER A 202 33.07 -21.14 -5.82
N GLN A 203 32.71 -22.42 -5.81
CA GLN A 203 31.52 -23.05 -6.35
C GLN A 203 30.21 -22.60 -5.67
N GLU A 204 29.19 -22.46 -6.52
CA GLU A 204 27.77 -22.51 -6.17
C GLU A 204 27.40 -23.93 -5.68
N PRO A 205 26.45 -24.08 -4.73
CA PRO A 205 25.59 -25.26 -4.74
C PRO A 205 24.12 -24.87 -4.94
N GLN A 206 23.52 -25.47 -5.97
CA GLN A 206 22.13 -25.31 -6.37
C GLN A 206 21.15 -25.93 -5.37
N SER A 207 20.08 -25.20 -5.06
CA SER A 207 18.95 -25.72 -4.28
C SER A 207 18.00 -26.56 -5.16
N LYS A 208 17.94 -27.86 -4.84
CA LYS A 208 17.09 -28.90 -5.45
C LYS A 208 15.59 -28.56 -5.42
N ARG A 209 14.96 -28.59 -6.59
CA ARG A 209 13.49 -28.61 -6.76
C ARG A 209 12.96 -30.00 -6.37
N ARG A 210 12.07 -30.09 -5.38
CA ARG A 210 11.37 -31.33 -5.04
C ARG A 210 10.22 -31.54 -6.03
N ARG A 211 10.32 -32.57 -6.89
CA ARG A 211 9.17 -33.14 -7.60
C ARG A 211 8.28 -33.81 -6.56
N VAL A 212 6.98 -33.54 -6.62
CA VAL A 212 5.96 -34.39 -5.97
C VAL A 212 5.20 -35.03 -7.11
N SER A 213 5.36 -36.34 -7.26
CA SER A 213 4.58 -37.18 -8.16
C SER A 213 3.40 -37.78 -7.38
N GLU A 214 2.33 -37.88 -8.13
CA GLU A 214 1.02 -38.47 -7.89
C GLU A 214 1.04 -39.93 -7.43
N SER A 215 0.10 -40.28 -6.55
CA SER A 215 -0.52 -41.61 -6.36
C SER A 215 -1.83 -41.43 -5.61
#